data_AF-A0A7S1YQA8-F1
#
_entry.id   AF-A0A7S1YQA8-F1
#
_cell.length_a   1.000
_cell.length_b   1.000
_cell.length_c   1.000
_cell.angle_alpha   90.00
_cell.angle_beta   90.00
_cell.angle_gamma   90.00
#
_symmetry.space_group_name_H-M   'P 1'
#
loop_
_entity.id
_entity.type
_entity.pdbx_description
1 polymer ?
#
loop_
_entity_poly.entity_id
_entity_poly.type
_entity_poly.pdbx_seq_one_letter_code
_entity_poly.pdbx_strand_id
1 'polypeptide(L)'
;PTIKESDTPLYLHIPKTGGTAAGDYYACLGLVTSENLAISEGQSSHTIIDTHSVAGIQQAKQLQVVQRGIADMIITPLLPAAVEMFDSDHQARVFGLFRHPIEREVSRYYYRQIASWEPSYQPELANIPIEAFYEERKDTTDNFMISILLNKNRKTDPITEEDLEHAKQILQSKVLVGLTSRMEESIQR
;
A
#
# COMPACT_ATOMS: atom_id res chain seq x y z
N PRO A 1 -7.83 -15.45 15.55
CA PRO A 1 -6.66 -14.93 16.29
C PRO A 1 -7.06 -13.79 17.24
N THR A 2 -6.60 -13.85 18.49
CA THR A 2 -6.85 -12.78 19.48
C THR A 2 -5.99 -11.57 19.16
N ILE A 3 -6.60 -10.39 19.03
CA ILE A 3 -5.88 -9.12 18.84
C ILE A 3 -5.29 -8.72 20.20
N LYS A 4 -4.00 -8.40 20.21
CA LYS A 4 -3.24 -7.88 21.34
C LYS A 4 -3.08 -6.37 21.20
N GLU A 5 -2.91 -5.67 22.32
CA GLU A 5 -2.61 -4.24 22.34
C GLU A 5 -1.26 -3.90 21.68
N SER A 6 -0.31 -4.83 21.73
CA SER A 6 1.01 -4.72 21.09
C SER A 6 1.01 -4.95 19.58
N ASP A 7 -0.14 -5.31 18.99
CA ASP A 7 -0.23 -5.48 17.56
C ASP A 7 -0.35 -4.13 16.84
N THR A 8 0.25 -4.03 15.65
CA THR A 8 0.21 -2.79 14.86
C THR A 8 -0.62 -2.99 13.59
N PRO A 9 -1.58 -2.10 13.31
CA PRO A 9 -2.24 -2.01 12.01
C PRO A 9 -1.22 -1.89 10.86
N LEU A 10 -1.36 -2.73 9.84
CA LEU A 10 -0.59 -2.65 8.61
C LEU A 10 -1.54 -2.44 7.43
N TYR A 11 -1.49 -1.26 6.84
CA TYR A 11 -2.26 -0.93 5.66
C TYR A 11 -1.52 -1.39 4.39
N LEU A 12 -2.10 -2.38 3.71
CA LEU A 12 -1.68 -2.82 2.39
C LEU A 12 -2.04 -1.73 1.37
N HIS A 13 -1.05 -0.92 1.00
CA HIS A 13 -1.25 0.17 0.08
C HIS A 13 -1.26 -0.33 -1.37
N ILE A 14 -2.42 -0.19 -2.02
CA ILE A 14 -2.54 -0.34 -3.47
C ILE A 14 -2.81 1.04 -4.07
N PRO A 15 -1.96 1.56 -4.97
CA PRO A 15 -2.17 2.86 -5.58
C PRO A 15 -3.56 3.01 -6.20
N LYS A 16 -4.20 4.16 -5.93
CA LYS A 16 -5.55 4.52 -6.39
C LYS A 16 -6.69 3.68 -5.79
N THR A 17 -6.48 3.06 -4.64
CA THR A 17 -7.54 2.36 -3.89
C THR A 17 -7.84 2.94 -2.50
N GLY A 18 -7.37 4.15 -2.19
CA GLY A 18 -7.75 4.87 -0.97
C GLY A 18 -6.66 5.04 0.09
N GLY A 19 -5.38 4.89 -0.27
CA GLY A 19 -4.25 5.09 0.66
C GLY A 19 -4.27 6.45 1.36
N THR A 20 -4.42 7.54 0.60
CA THR A 20 -4.56 8.90 1.17
C THR A 20 -5.74 9.01 2.13
N ALA A 21 -6.90 8.43 1.79
CA ALA A 21 -8.07 8.47 2.67
C ALA A 21 -7.84 7.71 3.98
N ALA A 22 -7.13 6.57 3.94
CA ALA A 22 -6.75 5.84 5.15
C ALA A 22 -5.76 6.63 6.01
N GLY A 23 -4.74 7.24 5.39
CA GLY A 23 -3.78 8.11 6.06
C GLY A 23 -4.44 9.32 6.71
N ASP A 24 -5.28 10.04 5.96
CA ASP A 24 -6.01 11.22 6.43
C ASP A 24 -6.94 10.88 7.58
N TYR A 25 -7.60 9.72 7.54
CA TYR A 25 -8.47 9.28 8.63
C TYR A 25 -7.69 9.06 9.93
N TYR A 26 -6.54 8.39 9.87
CA TYR A 26 -5.66 8.23 11.04
C TYR A 26 -5.13 9.57 11.54
N ALA A 27 -4.71 10.46 10.64
CA ALA A 27 -4.27 11.80 11.00
C ALA A 27 -5.40 12.60 11.69
N CYS A 28 -6.64 12.49 11.22
CA CYS A 28 -7.81 13.11 11.86
C CYS A 28 -8.05 12.60 13.29
N LEU A 29 -7.68 11.35 13.58
CA LEU A 29 -7.75 10.77 14.92
C LEU A 29 -6.56 11.14 15.81
N GLY A 30 -5.60 11.92 15.29
CA GLY A 30 -4.36 12.26 16.00
C GLY A 30 -3.36 11.10 16.08
N LEU A 31 -3.51 10.08 15.21
CA LEU A 31 -2.63 8.91 15.15
C LEU A 31 -1.49 9.13 14.14
N VAL A 32 -0.33 8.55 14.45
CA VAL A 32 0.90 8.66 13.68
C VAL A 32 1.02 7.49 12.69
N THR A 33 1.11 7.81 11.41
CA THR A 33 1.38 6.82 10.35
C THR A 33 2.88 6.75 10.04
N SER A 34 3.33 5.64 9.45
CA SER A 34 4.72 5.51 9.03
C SER A 34 5.16 6.56 8.00
N GLU A 35 4.24 7.07 7.16
CA GLU A 35 4.52 8.12 6.18
C GLU A 35 4.84 9.49 6.83
N ASN A 36 4.30 9.75 8.03
CA ASN A 36 4.48 11.00 8.76
C ASN A 36 5.48 10.87 9.92
N LEU A 37 6.14 9.71 10.04
CA LEU A 37 7.04 9.42 11.15
C LEU A 37 8.42 10.06 10.92
N ALA A 38 8.76 11.02 11.77
CA ALA A 38 10.11 11.58 11.89
C ALA A 38 10.73 11.13 13.23
N ILE A 39 11.79 10.32 13.16
CA ILE A 39 12.51 9.84 14.34
C ILE A 39 13.69 10.76 14.60
N SER A 40 13.75 11.37 15.79
CA SER A 40 14.90 12.17 16.21
C SER A 40 16.02 11.25 16.70
N GLU A 41 17.16 11.25 16.01
CA GLU A 41 18.41 10.65 16.48
C GLU A 41 19.36 11.77 16.95
N GLY A 42 19.26 12.13 18.23
CA GLY A 42 20.09 13.18 18.83
C GLY A 42 19.55 14.60 18.60
N GLN A 43 20.42 15.62 18.78
CA GLN A 43 20.02 17.04 18.88
C GLN A 43 19.63 17.71 17.55
N SER A 44 19.83 17.07 16.39
CA SER A 44 19.56 17.74 15.10
C SER A 44 19.22 16.83 13.91
N SER A 45 19.26 15.50 14.05
CA SER A 45 18.95 14.59 12.94
C SER A 45 17.54 14.04 13.07
N HIS A 46 16.72 14.28 12.05
CA HIS A 46 15.41 13.65 11.90
C HIS A 46 15.48 12.68 10.74
N THR A 47 15.21 11.41 11.01
CA THR A 47 15.13 10.37 10.00
C THR A 47 13.66 10.15 9.64
N ILE A 48 13.33 10.38 8.37
CA ILE A 48 12.01 10.04 7.82
C ILE A 48 12.03 8.56 7.42
N ILE A 49 11.03 7.80 7.87
CA ILE A 49 10.94 6.37 7.58
C ILE A 49 10.06 6.13 6.35
N ASP A 50 10.67 5.69 5.25
CA ASP A 50 9.94 5.31 4.04
C ASP A 50 9.64 3.81 4.01
N THR A 51 8.41 3.42 4.30
CA THR A 51 7.97 2.02 4.21
C THR A 51 7.53 1.58 2.80
N HIS A 52 7.76 2.39 1.76
CA HIS A 52 7.50 2.02 0.35
C HIS A 52 8.71 1.41 -0.36
N SER A 53 9.87 1.36 0.29
CA SER A 53 11.08 0.75 -0.23
C SER A 53 11.60 -0.36 0.69
N VAL A 54 12.25 -1.38 0.12
CA VAL A 54 12.88 -2.45 0.91
C VAL A 54 13.94 -1.87 1.86
N ALA A 55 14.71 -0.88 1.40
CA ALA A 55 15.72 -0.22 2.22
C ALA A 55 15.11 0.49 3.43
N GLY A 56 14.03 1.26 3.24
CA GLY A 56 13.38 1.96 4.34
C GLY A 56 12.61 1.03 5.29
N ILE A 57 12.08 -0.10 4.80
CA ILE A 57 11.56 -1.18 5.67
C ILE A 57 12.67 -1.76 6.56
N GLN A 58 13.84 -2.06 6.00
CA GLN A 58 14.97 -2.56 6.79
C GLN A 58 15.47 -1.53 7.81
N GLN A 59 15.46 -0.24 7.45
CA GLN A 59 15.75 0.84 8.39
C GLN A 59 14.72 0.91 9.51
N ALA A 60 13.42 0.81 9.19
CA ALA A 60 12.34 0.79 10.18
C ALA A 60 12.47 -0.39 11.16
N LYS A 61 12.87 -1.56 10.65
CA LYS A 61 13.18 -2.75 11.45
C LYS A 61 14.36 -2.53 12.39
N GLN A 62 15.47 -1.95 11.89
CA GLN A 62 16.65 -1.64 12.70
C GLN A 62 16.33 -0.65 13.83
N LEU A 63 15.46 0.33 13.55
CA LEU A 63 14.99 1.32 14.51
C LEU A 63 13.87 0.82 15.42
N GLN A 64 13.45 -0.44 15.25
CA GLN A 64 12.41 -1.11 16.03
C GLN A 64 11.10 -0.32 16.07
N VAL A 65 10.67 0.22 14.92
CA VAL A 65 9.48 1.08 14.81
C VAL A 65 8.23 0.40 15.40
N VAL A 66 8.05 -0.88 15.11
CA VAL A 66 6.91 -1.69 15.58
C VAL A 66 7.02 -1.95 17.09
N GLN A 67 8.16 -2.48 17.55
CA GLN A 67 8.35 -2.87 18.95
C GLN A 67 8.31 -1.66 19.91
N ARG A 68 8.71 -0.48 19.43
CA ARG A 68 8.66 0.76 20.21
C ARG A 68 7.28 1.43 20.19
N GLY A 69 6.34 0.95 19.38
CA GLY A 69 4.99 1.52 19.26
C GLY A 69 4.98 2.99 18.82
N ILE A 70 5.96 3.42 18.02
CA ILE A 70 6.08 4.84 17.62
C ILE A 70 5.27 5.20 16.38
N ALA A 71 4.74 4.22 15.66
CA ALA A 71 3.75 4.40 14.61
C ALA A 71 2.50 3.59 14.95
N ASP A 72 1.35 4.26 14.92
CA ASP A 72 0.04 3.64 15.11
C ASP A 72 -0.42 2.85 13.89
N MET A 73 0.16 3.12 12.72
CA MET A 73 -0.09 2.35 11.49
C MET A 73 1.12 2.33 10.56
N ILE A 74 1.42 1.16 10.02
CA ILE A 74 2.42 0.98 8.95
C ILE A 74 1.70 0.98 7.59
N ILE A 75 2.12 1.84 6.66
CA ILE A 75 1.58 1.91 5.29
C ILE A 75 2.62 1.37 4.32
N THR A 76 2.30 0.33 3.56
CA THR A 76 3.26 -0.24 2.60
C THR A 76 2.61 -1.05 1.48
N PRO A 77 3.14 -0.99 0.24
CA PRO A 77 2.79 -1.91 -0.83
C PRO A 77 3.61 -3.22 -0.76
N LEU A 78 4.65 -3.31 0.07
CA LEU A 78 5.63 -4.40 0.09
C LEU A 78 5.36 -5.38 1.24
N LEU A 79 4.20 -6.03 1.23
CA LEU A 79 3.74 -6.86 2.34
C LEU A 79 4.77 -7.91 2.80
N PRO A 80 5.41 -8.71 1.92
CA PRO A 80 6.39 -9.71 2.36
C PRO A 80 7.60 -9.12 3.08
N ALA A 81 8.10 -7.96 2.63
CA ALA A 81 9.22 -7.30 3.28
C ALA A 81 8.82 -6.70 4.63
N ALA A 82 7.63 -6.08 4.68
CA ALA A 82 7.14 -5.43 5.90
C ALA A 82 6.89 -6.40 7.04
N VAL A 83 6.48 -7.65 6.75
CA VAL A 83 6.28 -8.70 7.76
C VAL A 83 7.56 -8.95 8.57
N GLU A 84 8.75 -8.71 8.01
CA GLU A 84 10.02 -8.85 8.74
C GLU A 84 10.23 -7.83 9.87
N MET A 85 9.42 -6.76 9.93
CA MET A 85 9.44 -5.78 11.02
C MET A 85 8.74 -6.30 12.29
N PHE A 86 7.96 -7.37 12.18
CA PHE A 86 7.08 -7.90 13.23
C PHE A 86 7.66 -9.15 13.89
N ASP A 87 7.15 -9.49 15.07
CA ASP A 87 7.58 -10.66 15.84
C ASP A 87 6.38 -11.37 16.52
N SER A 88 6.64 -12.33 17.40
CA SER A 88 5.58 -13.09 18.10
C SER A 88 4.76 -12.25 19.08
N ASP A 89 5.35 -11.16 19.58
CA ASP A 89 4.76 -10.29 20.59
C ASP A 89 4.13 -9.06 19.95
N HIS A 90 4.59 -8.65 18.77
CA HIS A 90 4.04 -7.53 18.00
C HIS A 90 3.64 -8.01 16.60
N GLN A 91 2.38 -8.37 16.40
CA GLN A 91 1.92 -8.89 15.10
C GLN A 91 1.34 -7.79 14.22
N ALA A 92 1.45 -7.97 12.89
CA ALA A 92 0.73 -7.14 11.94
C ALA A 92 -0.76 -7.50 11.93
N ARG A 93 -1.62 -6.47 11.92
CA ARG A 93 -3.05 -6.59 11.61
C ARG A 93 -3.29 -5.98 10.24
N VAL A 94 -3.21 -6.82 9.21
CA VAL A 94 -3.21 -6.37 7.82
C VAL A 94 -4.62 -6.03 7.37
N PHE A 95 -4.78 -4.86 6.78
CA PHE A 95 -6.03 -4.43 6.16
C PHE A 95 -5.75 -3.62 4.90
N GLY A 96 -6.73 -3.50 4.01
CA GLY A 96 -6.55 -2.75 2.77
C GLY A 96 -7.87 -2.37 2.15
N LEU A 97 -7.86 -1.26 1.42
CA LEU A 97 -8.99 -0.82 0.62
C LEU A 97 -8.76 -1.24 -0.84
N PHE A 98 -9.81 -1.77 -1.45
CA PHE A 98 -9.80 -2.24 -2.83
C PHE A 98 -10.81 -1.45 -3.66
N ARG A 99 -10.52 -1.38 -4.97
CA ARG A 99 -11.36 -0.73 -5.95
C ARG A 99 -11.54 -1.66 -7.14
N HIS A 100 -12.65 -1.51 -7.84
CA HIS A 100 -12.86 -2.21 -9.10
C HIS A 100 -11.64 -2.01 -10.03
N PRO A 101 -11.03 -3.07 -10.59
CA PRO A 101 -9.76 -2.96 -11.33
C PRO A 101 -9.80 -1.92 -12.45
N ILE A 102 -10.90 -1.88 -13.20
CA ILE A 102 -11.09 -0.93 -14.31
C ILE A 102 -11.17 0.50 -13.82
N GLU A 103 -11.93 0.78 -12.76
CA GLU A 103 -12.05 2.14 -12.25
C GLU A 103 -10.73 2.65 -11.65
N ARG A 104 -9.97 1.75 -11.01
CA ARG A 104 -8.63 2.04 -10.50
C ARG A 104 -7.71 2.46 -11.65
N GLU A 105 -7.75 1.74 -12.77
CA GLU A 105 -6.97 2.02 -13.96
C GLU A 105 -7.36 3.34 -14.64
N VAL A 106 -8.65 3.60 -14.79
CA VAL A 106 -9.16 4.89 -15.28
C VAL A 106 -8.70 6.03 -14.37
N SER A 107 -8.81 5.85 -13.05
CA SER A 107 -8.34 6.84 -12.08
C SER A 107 -6.84 7.05 -12.15
N ARG A 108 -6.04 5.99 -12.35
CA ARG A 108 -4.59 6.06 -12.53
C ARG A 108 -4.23 6.84 -13.79
N TYR A 109 -4.92 6.57 -14.89
CA TYR A 109 -4.68 7.23 -16.18
C TYR A 109 -4.80 8.75 -16.08
N TYR A 110 -5.95 9.25 -15.60
CA TYR A 110 -6.16 10.69 -15.44
C TYR A 110 -5.29 11.31 -14.36
N TYR A 111 -4.99 10.58 -13.28
CA TYR A 111 -4.12 11.10 -12.22
C TYR A 111 -2.70 11.42 -12.71
N ARG A 112 -2.14 10.57 -13.58
CA ARG A 112 -0.80 10.78 -14.16
C ARG A 112 -0.72 12.03 -15.04
N GLN A 113 -1.85 12.54 -15.54
CA GLN A 113 -1.87 13.77 -16.33
C GLN A 113 -1.73 15.04 -15.49
N ILE A 114 -2.04 14.98 -14.19
CA ILE A 114 -2.16 16.17 -13.33
C ILE A 114 -1.18 16.17 -12.14
N ALA A 115 -0.68 15.01 -11.72
CA ALA A 115 0.16 14.84 -10.54
C ALA A 115 1.61 15.30 -10.75
N SER A 116 1.83 16.59 -11.04
CA SER A 116 3.14 17.17 -11.38
C SER A 116 4.24 16.99 -10.32
N TRP A 117 3.86 16.70 -9.08
CA TRP A 117 4.77 16.43 -7.96
C TRP A 117 5.22 14.97 -7.86
N GLU A 118 4.64 14.04 -8.64
CA GLU A 118 5.01 12.64 -8.59
C GLU A 118 5.96 12.22 -9.73
N PRO A 119 6.86 11.25 -9.48
CA PRO A 119 7.65 10.63 -10.55
C PRO A 119 6.81 9.95 -11.64
N SER A 120 5.54 9.64 -11.33
CA SER A 120 4.61 8.97 -12.24
C SER A 120 3.94 9.90 -13.26
N TYR A 121 4.15 11.22 -13.13
CA TYR A 121 3.59 12.28 -13.96
C TYR A 121 3.91 12.11 -15.45
N GLN A 122 2.88 12.19 -16.27
CA GLN A 122 2.92 12.08 -17.72
C GLN A 122 1.90 13.06 -18.34
N PRO A 123 2.25 14.36 -18.44
CA PRO A 123 1.36 15.38 -18.99
C PRO A 123 0.96 15.10 -20.44
N GLU A 124 1.80 14.41 -21.20
CA GLU A 124 1.54 14.02 -22.59
C GLU A 124 0.28 13.16 -22.75
N LEU A 125 -0.11 12.42 -21.71
CA LEU A 125 -1.33 11.60 -21.74
C LEU A 125 -2.60 12.45 -21.84
N ALA A 126 -2.57 13.73 -21.47
CA ALA A 126 -3.74 14.61 -21.57
C ALA A 126 -4.23 14.82 -23.01
N ASN A 127 -3.35 14.58 -23.99
CA ASN A 127 -3.65 14.72 -25.42
C ASN A 127 -3.99 13.39 -26.10
N ILE A 128 -4.04 12.29 -25.35
CA ILE A 128 -4.28 10.95 -25.88
C ILE A 128 -5.67 10.52 -25.39
N PRO A 129 -6.58 10.01 -26.26
CA PRO A 129 -7.80 9.37 -25.80
C PRO A 129 -7.48 8.11 -24.99
N ILE A 130 -8.24 7.85 -23.93
CA ILE A 130 -7.97 6.71 -23.03
C ILE A 130 -8.05 5.37 -23.79
N GLU A 131 -8.95 5.28 -24.76
CA GLU A 131 -9.13 4.12 -25.64
C GLU A 131 -7.85 3.85 -26.43
N ALA A 132 -7.31 4.87 -27.11
CA ALA A 132 -6.08 4.77 -27.89
C ALA A 132 -4.88 4.37 -27.02
N PHE A 133 -4.79 4.90 -25.81
CA PHE A 133 -3.74 4.54 -24.85
C PHE A 133 -3.73 3.04 -24.49
N TYR A 134 -4.91 2.44 -24.32
CA TYR A 134 -5.03 1.01 -23.99
C TYR A 134 -4.97 0.11 -25.23
N GLU A 135 -5.36 0.59 -26.42
CA GLU A 135 -5.19 -0.13 -27.69
C GLU A 135 -3.71 -0.30 -28.08
N GLU A 136 -2.90 0.74 -27.89
CA GLU A 136 -1.46 0.72 -28.24
C GLU A 136 -0.63 -0.11 -27.27
N ARG A 137 -1.09 -0.24 -26.01
CA ARG A 137 -0.41 -1.04 -24.99
C ARG A 137 -0.89 -2.49 -25.05
N LYS A 138 -0.29 -3.28 -25.94
CA LYS A 138 -0.58 -4.72 -26.08
C LYS A 138 -0.37 -5.58 -24.81
N ASP A 139 0.28 -5.06 -23.77
CA ASP A 139 0.57 -5.75 -22.49
C ASP A 139 -0.30 -5.28 -21.29
N THR A 140 -1.46 -4.64 -21.50
CA THR A 140 -2.21 -3.98 -20.41
C THR A 140 -2.98 -4.84 -19.42
N THR A 141 -2.89 -6.16 -19.48
CA THR A 141 -3.27 -6.99 -18.32
C THR A 141 -2.14 -6.98 -17.29
N ASP A 142 -1.72 -5.77 -16.89
CA ASP A 142 -0.90 -5.61 -15.70
C ASP A 142 -1.84 -5.89 -14.53
N ASN A 143 -1.93 -7.18 -14.15
CA ASN A 143 -2.64 -7.71 -12.98
C ASN A 143 -1.98 -7.21 -11.69
N PHE A 144 -1.87 -5.89 -11.61
CA PHE A 144 -1.04 -5.11 -10.73
C PHE A 144 -1.32 -5.41 -9.26
N MET A 145 -2.59 -5.65 -8.94
CA MET A 145 -3.00 -6.01 -7.57
C MET A 145 -2.49 -7.40 -7.18
N ILE A 146 -2.47 -8.36 -8.11
CA ILE A 146 -1.88 -9.69 -7.89
C ILE A 146 -0.37 -9.55 -7.72
N SER A 147 0.29 -8.76 -8.58
CA SER A 147 1.73 -8.50 -8.46
C SER A 147 2.12 -7.86 -7.13
N ILE A 148 1.31 -6.93 -6.59
CA ILE A 148 1.52 -6.37 -5.25
C ILE A 148 1.38 -7.45 -4.18
N LEU A 149 0.29 -8.21 -4.20
CA LEU A 149 0.01 -9.23 -3.17
C LEU A 149 1.07 -10.32 -3.10
N LEU A 150 1.64 -10.68 -4.25
CA LEU A 150 2.65 -11.72 -4.37
C LEU A 150 4.08 -11.16 -4.46
N ASN A 151 4.25 -9.84 -4.44
CA ASN A 151 5.54 -9.16 -4.63
C ASN A 151 6.29 -9.61 -5.91
N LYS A 152 5.56 -9.81 -7.02
CA LYS A 152 6.12 -10.24 -8.31
C LYS A 152 6.62 -9.04 -9.13
N ASN A 153 7.76 -9.22 -9.82
CA ASN A 153 8.27 -8.20 -10.72
C ASN A 153 7.49 -8.24 -12.04
N ARG A 154 6.67 -7.22 -12.25
CA ARG A 154 5.79 -7.07 -13.43
C ARG A 154 6.48 -7.14 -14.79
N LYS A 155 7.80 -6.89 -14.85
CA LYS A 155 8.55 -6.93 -16.12
C LYS A 155 9.11 -8.31 -16.44
N THR A 156 9.34 -9.14 -15.43
CA THR A 156 10.05 -10.41 -15.59
C THR A 156 9.20 -11.62 -15.23
N ASP A 157 8.18 -11.42 -14.39
CA ASP A 157 7.43 -12.50 -13.77
C ASP A 157 5.99 -12.47 -14.31
N PRO A 158 5.61 -13.40 -15.21
CA PRO A 158 4.25 -13.47 -15.70
C PRO A 158 3.29 -13.85 -14.58
N ILE A 159 2.06 -13.34 -14.67
CA ILE A 159 0.97 -13.68 -13.75
C ILE A 159 0.19 -14.87 -14.32
N THR A 160 0.03 -15.91 -13.52
CA THR A 160 -0.67 -17.15 -13.85
C THR A 160 -1.98 -17.28 -13.09
N GLU A 161 -2.78 -18.30 -13.41
CA GLU A 161 -4.00 -18.61 -12.65
C GLU A 161 -3.68 -19.07 -11.22
N GLU A 162 -2.55 -19.76 -11.01
CA GLU A 162 -2.08 -20.16 -9.68
C GLU A 162 -1.78 -18.94 -8.81
N ASP A 163 -1.19 -17.89 -9.39
CA ASP A 163 -0.97 -16.62 -8.70
C ASP A 163 -2.30 -15.98 -8.26
N LEU A 164 -3.34 -16.05 -9.09
CA LEU A 164 -4.66 -15.54 -8.74
C LEU A 164 -5.24 -16.28 -7.53
N GLU A 165 -5.13 -17.61 -7.50
CA GLU A 165 -5.61 -18.41 -6.36
C GLU A 165 -4.82 -18.13 -5.08
N HIS A 166 -3.50 -17.99 -5.16
CA HIS A 166 -2.68 -17.58 -4.02
C HIS A 166 -3.04 -16.17 -3.51
N ALA A 167 -3.25 -15.21 -4.42
CA ALA A 167 -3.68 -13.88 -4.05
C ALA A 167 -5.05 -13.89 -3.33
N LYS A 168 -6.01 -14.68 -3.82
CA LYS A 168 -7.31 -14.87 -3.14
C LYS A 168 -7.15 -15.45 -1.75
N GLN A 169 -6.29 -16.45 -1.56
CA GLN A 169 -6.03 -17.08 -0.26
C GLN A 169 -5.39 -16.12 0.74
N ILE A 170 -4.44 -15.28 0.31
CA ILE A 170 -3.84 -14.24 1.14
C ILE A 170 -4.92 -13.26 1.59
N LEU A 171 -5.74 -12.76 0.67
CA LEU A 171 -6.82 -11.83 1.00
C LEU A 171 -7.83 -12.47 1.97
N GLN A 172 -8.25 -13.71 1.72
CA GLN A 172 -9.24 -14.40 2.53
C GLN A 172 -8.76 -14.66 3.97
N SER A 173 -7.48 -15.00 4.15
CA SER A 173 -6.98 -15.51 5.43
C SER A 173 -6.14 -14.52 6.24
N LYS A 174 -5.60 -13.47 5.59
CA LYS A 174 -4.62 -12.56 6.21
C LYS A 174 -5.02 -11.09 6.19
N VAL A 175 -5.98 -10.67 5.36
CA VAL A 175 -6.27 -9.25 5.14
C VAL A 175 -7.72 -8.93 5.49
N LEU A 176 -7.94 -7.91 6.31
CA LEU A 176 -9.26 -7.28 6.41
C LEU A 176 -9.50 -6.44 5.16
N VAL A 177 -10.43 -6.90 4.32
CA VAL A 177 -10.73 -6.29 3.01
C VAL A 177 -11.86 -5.28 3.14
N GLY A 178 -11.55 -4.03 2.81
CA GLY A 178 -12.52 -2.96 2.58
C GLY A 178 -12.65 -2.60 1.10
N LEU A 179 -13.76 -1.97 0.72
CA LEU A 179 -14.05 -1.55 -0.64
C LEU A 179 -14.32 -0.05 -0.68
N THR A 180 -13.63 0.65 -1.59
CA THR A 180 -13.82 2.10 -1.81
C THR A 180 -15.25 2.48 -2.20
N SER A 181 -15.97 1.61 -2.90
CA SER A 181 -17.39 1.79 -3.24
C SER A 181 -18.34 1.61 -2.06
N ARG A 182 -17.85 1.09 -0.92
CA ARG A 182 -18.57 0.90 0.34
C ARG A 182 -17.75 1.42 1.50
N MET A 183 -17.32 2.69 1.39
CA MET A 183 -16.36 3.27 2.33
C MET A 183 -16.89 3.29 3.77
N GLU A 184 -18.16 3.64 3.96
CA GLU A 184 -18.78 3.67 5.30
C GLU A 184 -18.71 2.29 5.98
N GLU A 185 -19.14 1.23 5.30
CA GLU A 185 -19.03 -0.15 5.78
C GLU A 185 -17.55 -0.54 6.01
N SER A 186 -16.66 -0.11 5.13
CA SER A 186 -15.24 -0.45 5.21
C SER A 186 -14.52 0.19 6.39
N ILE A 187 -14.94 1.39 6.79
CA ILE A 187 -14.41 2.10 7.97
C ILE A 187 -14.96 1.49 9.27
N GLN A 188 -16.20 0.97 9.27
CA GLN A 188 -16.83 0.41 10.47
C GLN A 188 -16.34 -0.99 10.88
N ARG A 189 -15.69 -1.72 9.95
CA ARG A 189 -15.20 -3.10 10.17
C ARG A 189 -13.96 -3.15 11.04
#